data_AF-A0A7V1M0A1-F1
#
_entry.id   AF-A0A7V1M0A1-F1
#
_cell.length_a   1.000
_cell.length_b   1.000
_cell.length_c   1.000
_cell.angle_alpha   90.00
_cell.angle_beta   90.00
_cell.angle_gamma   90.00
#
_symmetry.space_group_name_H-M   'P 1'
#
loop_
_entity.id
_entity.type
_entity.pdbx_description
1 polymer ?
#
loop_
_entity_poly.entity_id
_entity_poly.type
_entity_poly.pdbx_seq_one_letter_code
_entity_poly.pdbx_strand_id
1 'polypeptide(L)'
;MSNVDQAAFEQAFWAQFESGPRQAIERACEHHLQRTRCTAIDVDDMISWAVCRVWKMVEERPNEILTADLSPEASAERIANASRLLARWAYLAMIRSSSRRVDRERRTGDFDRVQHLAETRSSSSDLERSETTRLALDSLRSRLNADLRGKLAASWKEPSERARIALALGADREKDDQLRTAVTAGVMRVNTVEKMRSRSLQRSRMVMRPFKKSFFLACALACLSMVFAPPAYAGGDDDGGEQTGGCLIQSPDSLTAR
;
A
#
# COMPACT_ATOMS: atom_id res chain seq x y z
N MET A 1 -18.85 -36.57 -5.79
CA MET A 1 -18.01 -36.93 -6.96
C MET A 1 -16.60 -37.13 -6.47
N SER A 2 -15.93 -38.20 -6.89
CA SER A 2 -14.50 -38.33 -6.65
C SER A 2 -13.75 -37.30 -7.51
N ASN A 3 -12.54 -36.88 -7.09
CA ASN A 3 -11.72 -35.94 -7.90
C ASN A 3 -11.45 -36.48 -9.33
N VAL A 4 -11.48 -37.80 -9.51
CA VAL A 4 -11.30 -38.46 -10.81
C VAL A 4 -12.53 -38.27 -11.72
N ASP A 5 -13.75 -38.37 -11.16
CA ASP A 5 -14.99 -38.15 -11.92
C ASP A 5 -15.14 -36.71 -12.40
N GLN A 6 -14.60 -35.76 -11.62
CA GLN A 6 -14.64 -34.34 -11.95
C GLN A 6 -13.66 -33.99 -13.09
N ALA A 7 -12.42 -34.48 -13.04
CA ALA A 7 -11.45 -34.26 -14.10
C ALA A 7 -11.92 -34.84 -15.46
N ALA A 8 -12.52 -36.04 -15.44
CA ALA A 8 -13.08 -36.66 -16.63
C ALA A 8 -14.26 -35.86 -17.21
N PHE A 9 -15.13 -35.33 -16.34
CA PHE A 9 -16.22 -34.44 -16.75
C PHE A 9 -15.69 -33.16 -17.40
N GLU A 10 -14.73 -32.49 -16.76
CA GLU A 10 -14.15 -31.23 -17.25
C GLU A 10 -13.50 -31.41 -18.62
N GLN A 11 -12.70 -32.46 -18.80
CA GLN A 11 -12.05 -32.74 -20.08
C GLN A 11 -13.06 -32.95 -21.21
N ALA A 12 -14.12 -33.74 -20.98
CA ALA A 12 -15.18 -33.96 -21.95
C ALA A 12 -15.99 -32.68 -22.23
N PHE A 13 -16.25 -31.88 -21.19
CA PHE A 13 -16.96 -30.61 -21.32
C PHE A 13 -16.17 -29.63 -22.19
N TRP A 14 -14.88 -29.44 -21.94
CA TRP A 14 -14.07 -28.47 -22.68
C TRP A 14 -13.88 -28.85 -24.14
N ALA A 15 -13.77 -30.15 -24.44
CA ALA A 15 -13.78 -30.63 -25.83
C ALA A 15 -15.07 -30.24 -26.58
N GLN A 16 -16.23 -30.35 -25.90
CA GLN A 16 -17.52 -29.96 -26.48
C GLN A 16 -17.74 -28.44 -26.48
N PHE A 17 -17.17 -27.71 -25.51
CA PHE A 17 -17.30 -26.27 -25.41
C PHE A 17 -16.66 -25.53 -26.59
N GLU A 18 -15.49 -26.00 -27.03
CA GLU A 18 -14.74 -25.42 -28.16
C GLU A 18 -15.43 -25.67 -29.51
N SER A 19 -16.19 -26.75 -29.66
CA SER A 19 -16.81 -27.12 -30.95
C SER A 19 -18.06 -26.30 -31.30
N GLY A 20 -18.68 -25.61 -30.33
CA GLY A 20 -19.92 -24.87 -30.58
C GLY A 20 -20.24 -23.75 -29.59
N PRO A 21 -20.41 -24.04 -28.29
CA PRO A 21 -20.81 -23.06 -27.28
C PRO A 21 -19.93 -21.81 -27.24
N ARG A 22 -18.61 -21.95 -27.45
CA ARG A 22 -17.69 -20.82 -27.56
C ARG A 22 -18.10 -19.84 -28.67
N GLN A 23 -18.33 -20.36 -29.89
CA GLN A 23 -18.76 -19.53 -31.02
C GLN A 23 -20.13 -18.88 -30.77
N ALA A 24 -21.03 -19.57 -30.06
CA ALA A 24 -22.32 -19.00 -29.68
C ALA A 24 -22.16 -17.81 -28.71
N ILE A 25 -21.22 -17.90 -27.76
CA ILE A 25 -20.86 -16.79 -26.86
C ILE A 25 -20.24 -15.63 -27.64
N GLU A 26 -19.30 -15.90 -28.55
CA GLU A 26 -18.64 -14.89 -29.39
C GLU A 26 -19.67 -14.10 -30.20
N ARG A 27 -20.52 -14.79 -30.97
CA ARG A 27 -21.59 -14.14 -31.75
C ARG A 27 -22.58 -13.38 -30.88
N ALA A 28 -22.91 -13.90 -29.69
CA ALA A 28 -23.80 -13.22 -28.76
C ALA A 28 -23.15 -11.93 -28.21
N CYS A 29 -21.84 -11.94 -27.97
CA CYS A 29 -21.09 -10.78 -27.52
C CYS A 29 -21.02 -9.68 -28.58
N GLU A 30 -20.62 -10.05 -29.80
CA GLU A 30 -20.60 -9.15 -30.96
C GLU A 30 -21.96 -8.50 -31.20
N HIS A 31 -23.02 -9.33 -31.27
CA HIS A 31 -24.37 -8.85 -31.50
C HIS A 31 -24.85 -7.91 -30.38
N HIS A 32 -24.49 -8.19 -29.12
CA HIS A 32 -24.87 -7.32 -28.00
C HIS A 32 -24.19 -5.95 -28.06
N LEU A 33 -22.90 -5.91 -28.40
CA LEU A 33 -22.17 -4.65 -28.56
C LEU A 33 -22.66 -3.85 -29.76
N GLN A 34 -22.90 -4.50 -30.89
CA GLN A 34 -23.50 -3.87 -32.08
C GLN A 34 -24.87 -3.24 -31.75
N ARG A 35 -25.72 -3.96 -31.01
CA ARG A 35 -27.04 -3.47 -30.59
C ARG A 35 -26.95 -2.29 -29.62
N THR A 36 -26.01 -2.32 -28.68
CA THR A 36 -25.85 -1.25 -27.68
C THR A 36 -25.08 -0.04 -28.20
N ARG A 37 -24.40 -0.18 -29.36
CA ARG A 37 -23.54 0.85 -29.96
C ARG A 37 -22.50 1.40 -28.98
N CYS A 38 -22.05 0.56 -28.05
CA CYS A 38 -21.05 0.92 -27.06
C CYS A 38 -19.65 0.73 -27.66
N THR A 39 -18.89 1.81 -27.82
CA THR A 39 -17.50 1.77 -28.30
C THR A 39 -16.47 1.75 -27.16
N ALA A 40 -16.92 1.82 -25.91
CA ALA A 40 -16.06 1.87 -24.73
C ALA A 40 -15.65 0.48 -24.20
N ILE A 41 -16.20 -0.58 -24.77
CA ILE A 41 -15.94 -1.97 -24.38
C ILE A 41 -15.42 -2.72 -25.60
N ASP A 42 -14.28 -3.41 -25.41
CA ASP A 42 -13.74 -4.32 -26.39
C ASP A 42 -14.55 -5.64 -26.40
N VAL A 43 -14.82 -6.17 -27.60
CA VAL A 43 -15.53 -7.43 -27.78
C VAL A 43 -14.72 -8.61 -27.25
N ASP A 44 -13.40 -8.59 -27.42
CA ASP A 44 -12.51 -9.67 -26.99
C ASP A 44 -12.44 -9.75 -25.47
N ASP A 45 -12.42 -8.59 -24.80
CA ASP A 45 -12.56 -8.50 -23.35
C ASP A 45 -13.90 -9.12 -22.92
N MET A 46 -14.99 -8.77 -23.60
CA MET A 46 -16.32 -9.27 -23.27
C MET A 46 -16.44 -10.79 -23.40
N ILE A 47 -15.85 -11.35 -24.47
CA ILE A 47 -15.75 -12.80 -24.70
C ILE A 47 -14.91 -13.44 -23.61
N SER A 48 -13.72 -12.90 -23.33
CA SER A 48 -12.80 -13.41 -22.31
C SER A 48 -13.46 -13.48 -20.93
N TRP A 49 -14.21 -12.45 -20.56
CA TRP A 49 -14.98 -12.44 -19.31
C TRP A 49 -16.05 -13.53 -19.28
N ALA A 50 -16.81 -13.69 -20.37
CA ALA A 50 -17.86 -14.70 -20.48
C ALA A 50 -17.28 -16.12 -20.38
N VAL A 51 -16.18 -16.41 -21.07
CA VAL A 51 -15.47 -17.70 -21.02
C VAL A 51 -14.90 -17.96 -19.63
N CYS A 52 -14.25 -16.98 -19.00
CA CYS A 52 -13.79 -17.07 -17.61
C CYS A 52 -14.95 -17.36 -16.65
N ARG A 53 -16.15 -16.81 -16.91
CA ARG A 53 -17.33 -17.09 -16.08
C ARG A 53 -17.82 -18.52 -16.27
N VAL A 54 -17.81 -19.05 -17.50
CA VAL A 54 -18.13 -20.46 -17.76
C VAL A 54 -17.16 -21.37 -17.03
N TRP A 55 -15.86 -21.06 -17.04
CA TRP A 55 -14.85 -21.83 -16.30
C TRP A 55 -15.22 -21.96 -14.81
N LYS A 56 -15.50 -20.83 -14.16
CA LYS A 56 -15.93 -20.82 -12.76
C LYS A 56 -17.23 -21.59 -12.51
N MET A 57 -18.19 -21.52 -13.44
CA MET A 57 -19.43 -22.28 -13.31
C MET A 57 -19.20 -23.79 -13.39
N VAL A 58 -18.22 -24.25 -14.17
CA VAL A 58 -17.87 -25.67 -14.23
C VAL A 58 -17.20 -26.11 -12.92
N GLU A 59 -16.27 -25.30 -12.39
CA GLU A 59 -15.61 -25.56 -11.10
C GLU A 59 -16.59 -25.57 -9.92
N GLU A 60 -17.53 -24.61 -9.90
CA GLU A 60 -18.52 -24.42 -8.83
C GLU A 60 -19.78 -25.30 -9.01
N ARG A 61 -19.73 -26.37 -9.81
CA ARG A 61 -20.90 -27.24 -10.04
C ARG A 61 -21.29 -27.99 -8.74
N PRO A 62 -22.58 -28.05 -8.37
CA PRO A 62 -23.76 -27.55 -9.07
C PRO A 62 -24.08 -26.06 -8.84
N ASN A 63 -24.66 -25.42 -9.86
CA ASN A 63 -25.13 -24.02 -9.82
C ASN A 63 -26.45 -23.83 -10.60
N GLU A 64 -26.91 -22.58 -10.73
CA GLU A 64 -28.19 -22.20 -11.35
C GLU A 64 -28.37 -22.70 -12.80
N ILE A 65 -27.28 -22.87 -13.55
CA ILE A 65 -27.33 -23.29 -14.96
C ILE A 65 -26.90 -24.77 -15.10
N LEU A 66 -25.87 -25.17 -14.36
CA LEU A 66 -25.29 -26.51 -14.39
C LEU A 66 -25.73 -27.30 -13.14
N THR A 67 -26.71 -28.18 -13.32
CA THR A 67 -27.15 -29.13 -12.28
C THR A 67 -26.18 -30.31 -12.17
N ALA A 68 -26.12 -30.95 -10.99
CA ALA A 68 -25.16 -32.02 -10.70
C ALA A 68 -25.26 -33.23 -11.67
N ASP A 69 -26.48 -33.53 -12.14
CA ASP A 69 -26.78 -34.73 -12.92
C ASP A 69 -26.58 -34.56 -14.43
N LEU A 70 -26.13 -33.40 -14.89
CA LEU A 70 -25.96 -33.16 -16.33
C LEU A 70 -24.73 -33.86 -16.88
N SER A 71 -24.90 -34.44 -18.07
CA SER A 71 -23.78 -34.84 -18.91
C SER A 71 -22.95 -33.62 -19.36
N PRO A 72 -21.67 -33.81 -19.72
CA PRO A 72 -20.84 -32.73 -20.28
C PRO A 72 -21.47 -32.10 -21.53
N GLU A 73 -22.05 -32.91 -22.40
CA GLU A 73 -22.71 -32.46 -23.63
C GLU A 73 -23.95 -31.60 -23.35
N ALA A 74 -24.83 -32.05 -22.45
CA ALA A 74 -26.02 -31.29 -22.06
C ALA A 74 -25.65 -30.00 -21.33
N SER A 75 -24.54 -30.01 -20.58
CA SER A 75 -23.99 -28.81 -19.94
C SER A 75 -23.51 -27.80 -20.98
N ALA A 76 -22.76 -28.26 -21.98
CA ALA A 76 -22.27 -27.44 -23.08
C ALA A 76 -23.43 -26.82 -23.87
N GLU A 77 -24.48 -27.60 -24.17
CA GLU A 77 -25.68 -27.11 -24.84
C GLU A 77 -26.43 -26.06 -23.99
N ARG A 78 -26.56 -26.27 -22.68
CA ARG A 78 -27.14 -25.25 -21.77
C ARG A 78 -26.35 -23.94 -21.78
N ILE A 79 -25.02 -24.02 -21.80
CA ILE A 79 -24.17 -22.82 -21.91
C ILE A 79 -24.38 -22.12 -23.26
N ALA A 80 -24.46 -22.86 -24.36
CA ALA A 80 -24.76 -22.31 -25.68
C ALA A 80 -26.12 -21.58 -25.70
N ASN A 81 -27.15 -22.18 -25.11
CA ASN A 81 -28.48 -21.59 -24.97
C ASN A 81 -28.48 -20.34 -24.05
N ALA A 82 -27.59 -20.31 -23.06
CA ALA A 82 -27.40 -19.18 -22.16
C ALA A 82 -26.45 -18.08 -22.70
N SER A 83 -25.88 -18.23 -23.91
CA SER A 83 -24.90 -17.31 -24.50
C SER A 83 -25.32 -15.84 -24.48
N ARG A 84 -26.59 -15.53 -24.78
CA ARG A 84 -27.13 -14.17 -24.74
C ARG A 84 -27.17 -13.58 -23.32
N LEU A 85 -27.47 -14.42 -22.32
CA LEU A 85 -27.47 -14.01 -20.91
C LEU A 85 -26.04 -13.74 -20.45
N LEU A 86 -25.10 -14.62 -20.81
CA LEU A 86 -23.67 -14.47 -20.52
C LEU A 86 -23.10 -13.19 -21.14
N ALA A 87 -23.41 -12.91 -22.41
CA ALA A 87 -23.00 -11.68 -23.08
C ALA A 87 -23.53 -10.42 -22.37
N ARG A 88 -24.81 -10.44 -21.94
CA ARG A 88 -25.40 -9.33 -21.16
C ARG A 88 -24.71 -9.16 -19.80
N TRP A 89 -24.38 -10.25 -19.12
CA TRP A 89 -23.67 -10.19 -17.84
C TRP A 89 -22.26 -9.65 -17.99
N ALA A 90 -21.53 -10.09 -19.02
CA ALA A 90 -20.21 -9.60 -19.36
C ALA A 90 -20.22 -8.08 -19.60
N TYR A 91 -21.15 -7.61 -20.44
CA TYR A 91 -21.36 -6.18 -20.68
C TYR A 91 -21.60 -5.40 -19.39
N LEU A 92 -22.53 -5.85 -18.54
CA LEU A 92 -22.85 -5.17 -17.28
C LEU A 92 -21.67 -5.17 -16.30
N ALA A 93 -20.89 -6.25 -16.25
CA ALA A 93 -19.70 -6.33 -15.42
C ALA A 93 -18.66 -5.29 -15.85
N MET A 94 -18.45 -5.13 -17.16
CA MET A 94 -17.50 -4.18 -17.74
C MET A 94 -17.92 -2.74 -17.56
N ILE A 95 -19.19 -2.41 -17.84
CA ILE A 95 -19.73 -1.07 -17.60
C ILE A 95 -19.57 -0.67 -16.13
N ARG A 96 -19.91 -1.56 -15.19
CA ARG A 96 -19.75 -1.29 -13.76
C ARG A 96 -18.28 -1.12 -13.37
N SER A 97 -17.39 -1.93 -13.95
CA SER A 97 -15.95 -1.82 -13.70
C SER A 97 -15.40 -0.47 -14.20
N SER A 98 -15.73 -0.12 -15.45
CA SER A 98 -15.35 1.14 -16.07
C SER A 98 -15.90 2.35 -15.30
N SER A 99 -17.19 2.34 -14.94
CA SER A 99 -17.81 3.38 -14.13
C SER A 99 -17.10 3.56 -12.79
N ARG A 100 -16.79 2.47 -12.08
CA ARG A 100 -16.04 2.55 -10.82
C ARG A 100 -14.62 3.07 -11.01
N ARG A 101 -13.96 2.75 -12.13
CA ARG A 101 -12.64 3.28 -12.46
C ARG A 101 -12.69 4.78 -12.68
N VAL A 102 -13.63 5.25 -13.50
CA VAL A 102 -13.87 6.68 -13.73
C VAL A 102 -14.22 7.41 -12.42
N ASP A 103 -15.05 6.81 -11.56
CA ASP A 103 -15.36 7.40 -10.26
C ASP A 103 -14.14 7.49 -9.35
N ARG A 104 -13.24 6.49 -9.38
CA ARG A 104 -11.96 6.56 -8.65
C ARG A 104 -11.07 7.65 -9.23
N GLU A 105 -10.90 7.72 -10.54
CA GLU A 105 -10.09 8.77 -11.19
C GLU A 105 -10.62 10.16 -10.85
N ARG A 106 -11.94 10.36 -10.90
CA ARG A 106 -12.60 11.61 -10.48
C ARG A 106 -12.38 11.93 -8.99
N ARG A 107 -12.49 10.93 -8.11
CA ARG A 107 -12.27 11.11 -6.66
C ARG A 107 -10.81 11.29 -6.28
N THR A 108 -9.90 10.71 -7.06
CA THR A 108 -8.46 10.80 -6.82
C THR A 108 -7.91 12.13 -7.30
N GLY A 109 -8.73 12.93 -8.01
CA GLY A 109 -8.49 14.33 -8.31
C GLY A 109 -7.04 14.54 -8.67
N ASP A 110 -6.56 13.89 -9.73
CA ASP A 110 -5.14 13.97 -10.08
C ASP A 110 -4.69 15.43 -10.22
N PHE A 111 -5.61 16.34 -10.57
CA PHE A 111 -5.40 17.77 -10.50
C PHE A 111 -5.18 18.28 -9.07
N ASP A 112 -6.05 17.97 -8.11
CA ASP A 112 -5.89 18.37 -6.69
C ASP A 112 -4.63 17.75 -6.06
N ARG A 113 -4.29 16.51 -6.41
CA ARG A 113 -3.07 15.85 -5.93
C ARG A 113 -1.82 16.45 -6.55
N VAL A 114 -1.82 16.69 -7.86
CA VAL A 114 -0.70 17.35 -8.56
C VAL A 114 -0.56 18.80 -8.09
N GLN A 115 -1.67 19.51 -7.86
CA GLN A 115 -1.69 20.84 -7.28
C GLN A 115 -1.16 20.83 -5.84
N HIS A 116 -1.60 19.91 -4.98
CA HIS A 116 -1.06 19.77 -3.63
C HIS A 116 0.43 19.41 -3.63
N LEU A 117 0.88 18.55 -4.56
CA LEU A 117 2.30 18.21 -4.73
C LEU A 117 3.12 19.39 -5.26
N ALA A 118 2.52 20.24 -6.10
CA ALA A 118 3.14 21.47 -6.59
C ALA A 118 3.22 22.54 -5.49
N GLU A 119 2.15 22.73 -4.71
CA GLU A 119 2.10 23.64 -3.55
C GLU A 119 3.01 23.18 -2.40
N THR A 120 3.18 21.87 -2.20
CA THR A 120 4.16 21.35 -1.22
C THR A 120 5.60 21.39 -1.73
N ARG A 121 5.81 21.46 -3.06
CA ARG A 121 7.12 21.67 -3.69
C ARG A 121 7.48 23.13 -3.92
N SER A 122 6.54 24.07 -3.88
CA SER A 122 6.86 25.49 -3.69
C SER A 122 7.38 25.64 -2.27
N SER A 123 8.68 25.43 -2.12
CA SER A 123 9.43 25.53 -0.89
C SER A 123 9.17 26.90 -0.25
N SER A 124 8.46 26.92 0.88
CA SER A 124 8.81 27.90 1.92
C SER A 124 10.33 27.78 2.12
N SER A 125 11.01 28.92 2.13
CA SER A 125 12.47 28.96 2.24
C SER A 125 12.93 28.09 3.42
N ASP A 126 14.03 27.36 3.30
CA ASP A 126 14.56 26.53 4.40
C ASP A 126 14.73 27.35 5.71
N LEU A 127 14.87 28.66 5.57
CA LEU A 127 14.87 29.66 6.63
C LEU A 127 13.55 29.69 7.41
N GLU A 128 12.39 29.77 6.76
CA GLU A 128 11.07 29.75 7.42
C GLU A 128 10.82 28.42 8.15
N ARG A 129 11.30 27.30 7.60
CA ARG A 129 11.23 25.99 8.27
C ARG A 129 12.12 25.94 9.51
N SER A 130 13.31 26.54 9.45
CA SER A 130 14.20 26.64 10.60
C SER A 130 13.65 27.55 11.71
N GLU A 131 12.95 28.63 11.36
CA GLU A 131 12.34 29.54 12.33
C GLU A 131 11.12 28.91 13.01
N THR A 132 10.25 28.28 12.24
CA THR A 132 9.07 27.57 12.78
C THR A 132 9.47 26.43 13.72
N THR A 133 10.54 25.68 13.39
CA THR A 133 11.06 24.64 14.27
C THR A 133 11.68 25.21 15.54
N ARG A 134 12.41 26.33 15.46
CA ARG A 134 12.94 27.03 16.64
C ARG A 134 11.82 27.51 17.57
N LEU A 135 10.80 28.17 17.02
CA LEU A 135 9.63 28.64 17.78
C LEU A 135 8.87 27.49 18.43
N ALA A 136 8.74 26.35 17.75
CA ALA A 136 8.12 25.15 18.29
C ALA A 136 8.93 24.55 19.45
N LEU A 137 10.27 24.51 19.33
CA LEU A 137 11.16 24.06 20.41
C LEU A 137 11.09 24.99 21.61
N ASP A 138 11.06 26.31 21.41
CA ASP A 138 10.95 27.29 22.49
C ASP A 138 9.58 27.22 23.21
N SER A 139 8.51 26.97 22.46
CA SER A 139 7.19 26.68 23.03
C SER A 139 7.20 25.41 23.88
N LEU A 140 7.90 24.37 23.42
CA LEU A 140 8.01 23.12 24.16
C LEU A 140 8.91 23.26 25.41
N ARG A 141 9.99 24.05 25.33
CA ARG A 141 10.87 24.38 26.46
C ARG A 141 10.15 25.12 27.57
N SER A 142 9.38 26.15 27.21
CA SER A 142 8.66 27.00 28.18
C SER A 142 7.53 26.25 28.91
N ARG A 143 6.98 25.19 28.30
CA ARG A 143 5.81 24.47 28.83
C ARG A 143 6.14 23.19 29.57
N LEU A 144 7.26 22.55 29.25
CA LEU A 144 7.67 21.33 29.93
C LEU A 144 8.50 21.65 31.18
N ASN A 145 8.10 21.06 32.31
CA ASN A 145 8.93 21.05 33.51
C ASN A 145 10.29 20.42 33.19
N ALA A 146 11.36 20.97 33.73
CA ALA A 146 12.72 20.55 33.43
C ALA A 146 13.01 19.09 33.80
N ASP A 147 12.42 18.54 34.86
CA ASP A 147 12.51 17.10 35.17
C ASP A 147 11.95 16.21 34.05
N LEU A 148 10.90 16.70 33.36
CA LEU A 148 10.30 16.02 32.22
C LEU A 148 11.17 16.19 30.96
N ARG A 149 11.80 17.36 30.78
CA ARG A 149 12.76 17.62 29.70
C ARG A 149 14.00 16.72 29.80
N GLY A 150 14.56 16.57 31.00
CA GLY A 150 15.66 15.66 31.30
C GLY A 150 15.32 14.19 31.04
N LYS A 151 14.17 13.72 31.54
CA LYS A 151 13.70 12.34 31.30
C LYS A 151 13.40 12.07 29.82
N LEU A 152 12.84 13.06 29.10
CA LEU A 152 12.58 12.93 27.68
C LEU A 152 13.90 12.83 26.91
N ALA A 153 14.85 13.73 27.17
CA ALA A 153 16.18 13.73 26.55
C ALA A 153 16.97 12.46 26.84
N ALA A 154 16.94 11.95 28.07
CA ALA A 154 17.66 10.73 28.47
C ALA A 154 17.03 9.43 27.95
N SER A 155 15.78 9.46 27.47
CA SER A 155 15.04 8.26 27.05
C SER A 155 15.22 7.85 25.58
N TRP A 156 16.04 8.58 24.82
CA TRP A 156 16.35 8.26 23.42
C TRP A 156 17.37 7.13 23.30
N LYS A 157 17.24 6.32 22.26
CA LYS A 157 17.99 5.06 22.12
C LYS A 157 19.48 5.33 21.88
N GLU A 158 19.79 6.27 21.00
CA GLU A 158 21.15 6.57 20.57
C GLU A 158 21.83 7.62 21.49
N PRO A 159 23.07 7.40 21.97
CA PRO A 159 23.79 8.40 22.76
C PRO A 159 23.94 9.76 22.07
N SER A 160 24.22 9.76 20.76
CA SER A 160 24.38 10.99 19.96
C SER A 160 23.07 11.77 19.81
N GLU A 161 21.93 11.08 19.75
CA GLU A 161 20.60 11.70 19.75
C GLU A 161 20.23 12.25 21.13
N ARG A 162 20.57 11.52 22.21
CA ARG A 162 20.33 11.99 23.59
C ARG A 162 21.04 13.31 23.87
N ALA A 163 22.28 13.48 23.40
CA ALA A 163 23.03 14.72 23.55
C ALA A 163 22.38 15.88 22.76
N ARG A 164 22.05 15.65 21.49
CA ARG A 164 21.39 16.65 20.63
C ARG A 164 20.04 17.08 21.16
N ILE A 165 19.24 16.14 21.64
CA ILE A 165 17.89 16.41 22.15
C ILE A 165 17.94 17.10 23.51
N ALA A 166 18.92 16.78 24.37
CA ALA A 166 19.12 17.53 25.60
C ALA A 166 19.43 19.01 25.33
N LEU A 167 20.28 19.29 24.34
CA LEU A 167 20.58 20.66 23.90
C LEU A 167 19.35 21.33 23.29
N ALA A 168 18.63 20.64 22.42
CA ALA A 168 17.39 21.15 21.81
C ALA A 168 16.28 21.41 22.84
N LEU A 169 16.24 20.68 23.96
CA LEU A 169 15.25 20.86 25.03
C LEU A 169 15.73 21.75 26.18
N GLY A 170 17.00 22.16 26.19
CA GLY A 170 17.60 22.88 27.32
C GLY A 170 17.53 22.08 28.62
N ALA A 171 17.85 20.78 28.55
CA ALA A 171 17.97 19.88 29.69
C ALA A 171 19.45 19.75 30.07
N ASP A 172 19.97 20.81 30.67
CA ASP A 172 21.38 21.09 30.96
C ASP A 172 21.73 21.01 32.45
N ARG A 173 20.83 20.43 33.26
CA ARG A 173 21.08 20.28 34.70
C ARG A 173 22.04 19.13 34.93
N GLU A 174 22.87 19.27 35.97
CA GLU A 174 23.78 18.21 36.41
C GLU A 174 23.06 16.87 36.65
N LYS A 175 21.82 16.92 37.18
CA LYS A 175 20.97 15.73 37.37
C LYS A 175 20.54 15.08 36.04
N ASP A 176 20.31 15.87 35.00
CA ASP A 176 19.93 15.37 33.67
C ASP A 176 21.15 14.74 32.98
N ASP A 177 22.34 15.30 33.18
CA ASP A 177 23.62 14.77 32.69
C ASP A 177 23.97 13.43 33.35
N GLN A 178 23.80 13.35 34.67
CA GLN A 178 23.93 12.09 35.42
C GLN A 178 22.94 11.04 34.92
N LEU A 179 21.68 11.42 34.65
CA LEU A 179 20.66 10.51 34.12
C LEU A 179 21.01 10.02 32.71
N ARG A 180 21.48 10.89 31.81
CA ARG A 180 21.94 10.51 30.47
C ARG A 180 23.12 9.54 30.54
N THR A 181 24.08 9.86 31.40
CA THR A 181 25.29 9.04 31.61
C THR A 181 24.94 7.67 32.17
N ALA A 182 24.03 7.59 33.15
CA ALA A 182 23.54 6.33 33.72
C ALA A 182 22.80 5.45 32.70
N VAL A 183 22.06 6.06 31.77
CA VAL A 183 21.42 5.34 30.66
C VAL A 183 22.46 4.88 29.62
N THR A 184 23.48 5.68 29.32
CA THR A 184 24.55 5.30 28.37
C THR A 184 25.42 4.17 28.91
N ALA A 185 25.77 4.26 30.18
CA ALA A 185 26.57 3.25 30.87
C ALA A 185 25.80 1.94 31.14
N GLY A 186 24.52 1.85 30.74
CA GLY A 186 23.71 0.65 30.92
C GLY A 186 23.34 0.33 32.37
N VAL A 187 23.56 1.27 33.30
CA VAL A 187 23.25 1.11 34.74
C VAL A 187 21.74 0.98 34.94
N MET A 188 20.94 1.57 34.05
CA MET A 188 19.48 1.46 34.06
C MET A 188 19.00 0.32 33.16
N ARG A 189 18.10 -0.53 33.69
CA ARG A 189 17.43 -1.58 32.90
C ARG A 189 16.67 -0.98 31.71
N VAL A 190 16.78 -1.60 30.53
CA VAL A 190 16.12 -1.15 29.28
C VAL A 190 14.61 -0.92 29.45
N ASN A 191 13.91 -1.84 30.12
CA ASN A 191 12.47 -1.71 30.42
C ASN A 191 12.16 -0.43 31.24
N THR A 192 13.04 -0.03 32.14
CA THR A 192 12.90 1.21 32.92
C THR A 192 13.04 2.43 32.02
N VAL A 193 13.98 2.42 31.07
CA VAL A 193 14.19 3.51 30.09
C VAL A 193 13.00 3.62 29.14
N GLU A 194 12.44 2.50 28.67
CA GLU A 194 11.26 2.48 27.81
C GLU A 194 9.99 2.96 28.54
N LYS A 195 9.79 2.55 29.80
CA LYS A 195 8.72 3.07 30.65
C LYS A 195 8.87 4.57 30.89
N MET A 196 10.10 5.04 31.10
CA MET A 196 10.42 6.46 31.23
C MET A 196 10.11 7.22 29.94
N ARG A 197 10.45 6.66 28.77
CA ARG A 197 10.12 7.22 27.45
C ARG A 197 8.62 7.35 27.27
N SER A 198 7.89 6.26 27.47
CA SER A 198 6.45 6.18 27.30
C SER A 198 5.72 7.20 28.19
N ARG A 199 6.06 7.24 29.49
CA ARG A 199 5.45 8.16 30.46
C ARG A 199 5.80 9.62 30.17
N SER A 200 7.05 9.91 29.80
CA SER A 200 7.49 11.27 29.48
C SER A 200 6.83 11.78 28.19
N LEU A 201 6.73 10.94 27.16
CA LEU A 201 6.01 11.27 25.92
C LEU A 201 4.51 11.45 26.13
N GLN A 202 3.88 10.60 26.95
CA GLN A 202 2.46 10.75 27.25
C GLN A 202 2.19 12.04 28.01
N ARG A 203 3.01 12.38 29.00
CA ARG A 203 2.88 13.63 29.76
C ARG A 203 3.18 14.86 28.92
N SER A 204 4.21 14.83 28.05
CA SER A 204 4.48 15.94 27.13
C SER A 204 3.33 16.15 26.14
N ARG A 205 2.74 15.06 25.63
CA ARG A 205 1.52 15.10 24.80
C ARG A 205 0.32 15.67 25.56
N MET A 206 0.15 15.35 26.84
CA MET A 206 -0.96 15.89 27.65
C MET A 206 -0.81 17.40 27.88
N VAL A 207 0.39 17.88 28.19
CA VAL A 207 0.69 19.32 28.36
C VAL A 207 0.48 20.08 27.04
N MET A 208 0.72 19.44 25.90
CA MET A 208 0.55 20.02 24.56
C MET A 208 -0.86 19.83 23.96
N ARG A 209 -1.71 18.99 24.56
CA ARG A 209 -3.08 18.66 24.08
C ARG A 209 -4.03 19.86 23.94
N PRO A 210 -4.01 20.91 24.79
CA PRO A 210 -4.84 22.09 24.55
C PRO A 210 -4.38 22.96 23.37
N PHE A 211 -3.23 22.67 22.76
CA PHE A 211 -2.61 23.46 21.69
C PHE A 211 -2.45 22.67 20.38
N LYS A 212 -3.39 21.75 20.12
CA LYS A 212 -3.38 20.74 19.03
C LYS A 212 -3.01 21.23 17.64
N LYS A 213 -3.22 22.52 17.31
CA LYS A 213 -2.87 23.07 15.98
C LYS A 213 -1.35 23.20 15.77
N SER A 214 -0.54 23.34 16.82
CA SER A 214 0.92 23.55 16.70
C SER A 214 1.75 22.28 16.97
N PHE A 215 1.19 21.28 17.68
CA PHE A 215 1.92 20.08 18.11
C PHE A 215 2.08 19.03 17.00
N PHE A 216 1.07 18.85 16.14
CA PHE A 216 1.17 17.93 15.01
C PHE A 216 2.25 18.37 14.02
N LEU A 217 2.42 19.69 13.83
CA LEU A 217 3.47 20.27 13.00
C LEU A 217 4.86 20.04 13.62
N ALA A 218 5.02 20.29 14.92
CA ALA A 218 6.31 20.16 15.61
C ALA A 218 6.83 18.71 15.70
N CYS A 219 5.95 17.74 15.98
CA CYS A 219 6.34 16.32 16.01
C CYS A 219 6.56 15.74 14.60
N ALA A 220 5.83 16.21 13.59
CA ALA A 220 6.06 15.79 12.20
C ALA A 220 7.38 16.38 11.65
N LEU A 221 7.68 17.66 11.93
CA LEU A 221 8.93 18.31 11.48
C LEU A 221 10.19 17.77 12.19
N ALA A 222 10.11 17.39 13.46
CA ALA A 222 11.23 16.75 14.16
C ALA A 222 11.56 15.34 13.61
N CYS A 223 10.57 14.66 13.04
CA CYS A 223 10.79 13.40 12.33
C CYS A 223 11.21 13.62 10.86
N LEU A 224 10.76 14.71 10.21
CA LEU A 224 11.06 15.00 8.81
C LEU A 224 12.46 15.62 8.61
N SER A 225 13.02 16.32 9.60
CA SER A 225 14.38 16.87 9.55
C SER A 225 15.48 15.81 9.65
N MET A 226 15.14 14.54 9.91
CA MET A 226 16.10 13.43 9.90
C MET A 226 16.18 12.68 8.55
N VAL A 227 15.30 12.97 7.58
CA VAL A 227 15.32 12.28 6.28
C VAL A 227 16.02 13.11 5.19
N PHE A 228 16.22 14.42 5.38
CA PHE A 228 16.82 15.33 4.38
C PHE A 228 17.97 16.19 4.91
N ALA A 229 18.75 15.71 5.88
CA ALA A 229 20.08 16.27 6.10
C ALA A 229 21.02 15.64 5.06
N PRO A 230 21.63 16.41 4.12
CA PRO A 230 22.66 15.85 3.25
C PRO A 230 23.81 15.32 4.13
N PRO A 231 24.46 14.20 3.76
CA PRO A 231 25.64 13.75 4.47
C PRO A 231 26.67 14.87 4.39
N ALA A 232 27.09 15.38 5.55
CA ALA A 232 28.19 16.32 5.63
C ALA A 232 29.42 15.62 5.05
N TYR A 233 29.81 16.07 3.86
CA TYR A 233 30.97 15.61 3.13
C TYR A 233 32.23 16.11 3.85
N ALA A 234 33.05 15.18 4.34
CA ALA A 234 34.42 15.43 4.77
C ALA A 234 35.29 14.22 4.41
N GLY A 235 35.84 14.27 3.19
CA GLY A 235 37.17 13.79 2.78
C GLY A 235 37.56 12.32 2.96
N GLY A 236 37.86 11.64 1.84
CA GLY A 236 38.74 10.47 1.81
C GLY A 236 38.49 9.50 0.66
N ASP A 237 39.15 9.78 -0.47
CA ASP A 237 39.65 8.93 -1.57
C ASP A 237 39.22 7.46 -1.76
N ASP A 238 39.11 7.12 -3.05
CA ASP A 238 39.21 5.79 -3.70
C ASP A 238 38.15 4.74 -3.29
N ASP A 239 37.46 4.02 -4.19
CA ASP A 239 37.89 3.42 -5.45
C ASP A 239 36.66 2.90 -6.21
N GLY A 240 36.76 2.79 -7.54
CA GLY A 240 36.07 1.76 -8.33
C GLY A 240 34.61 1.98 -8.77
N GLY A 241 34.38 1.88 -10.08
CA GLY A 241 33.07 1.76 -10.72
C GLY A 241 32.24 0.57 -10.17
N GLU A 242 30.99 0.35 -10.58
CA GLU A 242 30.54 0.24 -11.95
C GLU A 242 29.03 0.47 -12.08
N GLN A 243 28.68 0.76 -13.32
CA GLN A 243 27.39 0.91 -13.95
C GLN A 243 26.54 -0.38 -13.92
N THR A 244 25.28 -0.21 -14.33
CA THR A 244 24.29 -1.21 -14.81
C THR A 244 23.35 -1.77 -13.72
N GLY A 245 22.04 -1.90 -13.92
CA GLY A 245 21.26 -1.87 -15.14
C GLY A 245 20.44 -3.16 -15.24
N GLY A 246 19.25 -3.17 -14.62
CA GLY A 246 18.12 -4.03 -15.01
C GLY A 246 18.22 -5.55 -14.81
N CYS A 247 17.01 -6.12 -14.81
CA CYS A 247 16.66 -7.48 -15.23
C CYS A 247 16.54 -8.61 -14.18
N LEU A 248 15.31 -9.12 -14.12
CA LEU A 248 14.89 -10.53 -14.12
C LEU A 248 15.67 -11.52 -13.24
N ILE A 249 14.94 -12.11 -12.29
CA ILE A 249 15.13 -13.53 -11.95
C ILE A 249 13.78 -14.22 -12.08
N GLN A 250 13.55 -14.79 -13.27
CA GLN A 250 12.79 -16.02 -13.43
C GLN A 250 13.65 -17.18 -12.94
N SER A 251 13.01 -18.14 -12.29
CA SER A 251 13.55 -19.47 -11.98
C SER A 251 14.02 -20.20 -13.25
N PRO A 252 14.88 -21.21 -13.06
CA PRO A 252 14.58 -22.48 -13.73
C PRO A 252 14.79 -23.69 -12.81
N ASP A 253 13.77 -24.53 -12.75
CA ASP A 253 13.96 -25.98 -12.72
C ASP A 253 14.22 -26.44 -14.15
N SER A 254 15.30 -27.20 -14.37
CA SER A 254 15.35 -28.39 -15.24
C SER A 254 16.79 -28.76 -15.56
N LEU A 255 17.13 -30.03 -15.32
CA LEU A 255 18.04 -30.91 -16.08
C LEU A 255 18.10 -32.24 -15.29
N THR A 256 17.22 -33.20 -15.53
CA THR A 256 17.42 -34.32 -16.47
C THR A 256 18.85 -34.84 -16.63
N ALA A 257 18.98 -36.11 -16.23
CA ALA A 257 19.75 -37.20 -16.83
C ALA A 257 21.30 -37.17 -16.78
N ARG A 258 21.84 -38.05 -15.93
CA ARG A 258 22.50 -39.30 -16.36
C ARG A 258 22.50 -40.32 -15.23
#